data_AF-A0A660L720-F1
#
_entry.id   AF-A0A660L720-F1
#
_cell.length_a   1.000
_cell.length_b   1.000
_cell.length_c   1.000
_cell.angle_alpha   90.00
_cell.angle_beta   90.00
_cell.angle_gamma   90.00
#
_symmetry.space_group_name_H-M   'P 1'
#
loop_
_entity.id
_entity.type
_entity.pdbx_description
1 polymer ?
#
loop_
_entity_poly.entity_id
_entity_poly.type
_entity_poly.pdbx_seq_one_letter_code
_entity_poly.pdbx_strand_id
1 'polypeptide(L)'
;MLRFRKQRGFLYPLLPPADDLASPPLEAIAHAQASVAVPSTIRFTLTPAPSSLEAVTRRLFRHQENRLARQERWGLPEGGLRSTLNRAEMANASRAQNRGLFWLECVVAAGTHETCLQLAAAVQARRGENRLHRRWMPVRQQLYRRRFATAITPLVPSPRSLISAAEAAHLLALPTARMKGVPVRRITIPRIPMPPEIFRSPAERTVLVPMDRQEAA
;
A
#
# COMPACT_ATOMS: atom_id res chain seq x y z
N MET A 1 -5.18 8.68 12.27
CA MET A 1 -4.16 8.09 11.38
C MET A 1 -4.08 6.59 11.61
N LEU A 2 -4.27 5.80 10.56
CA LEU A 2 -4.15 4.36 10.51
C LEU A 2 -3.04 3.97 9.54
N ARG A 3 -2.31 2.89 9.84
CA ARG A 3 -1.23 2.37 9.00
C ARG A 3 -1.55 0.95 8.58
N PHE A 4 -1.18 0.59 7.36
CA PHE A 4 -1.49 -0.71 6.77
C PHE A 4 -0.24 -1.42 6.26
N ARG A 5 -0.27 -2.75 6.31
CA ARG A 5 0.74 -3.65 5.72
C ARG A 5 0.04 -4.92 5.22
N LYS A 6 0.68 -5.73 4.38
CA LYS A 6 0.13 -7.03 3.99
C LYS A 6 -0.09 -7.93 5.21
N GLN A 7 -1.19 -8.67 5.25
CA GLN A 7 -1.42 -9.68 6.29
C GLN A 7 -0.47 -10.87 6.13
N ARG A 8 -0.42 -11.43 4.92
CA ARG A 8 0.45 -12.54 4.56
C ARG A 8 1.78 -12.02 3.98
N GLY A 9 2.77 -12.92 3.90
CA GLY A 9 4.10 -12.59 3.36
C GLY A 9 4.05 -12.19 1.87
N PHE A 10 5.22 -11.84 1.33
CA PHE A 10 5.36 -11.33 -0.03
C PHE A 10 4.85 -12.29 -1.12
N LEU A 11 4.84 -13.61 -0.85
CA LEU A 11 4.39 -14.65 -1.79
C LEU A 11 2.94 -14.44 -2.25
N TYR A 12 2.11 -13.84 -1.40
CA TYR A 12 0.70 -13.61 -1.68
C TYR A 12 0.48 -12.18 -2.18
N PRO A 13 0.02 -11.99 -3.43
CA PRO A 13 -0.20 -10.67 -3.98
C PRO A 13 -1.39 -9.95 -3.33
N LEU A 14 -1.27 -8.64 -3.15
CA LEU A 14 -2.29 -7.74 -2.59
C LEU A 14 -3.52 -7.61 -3.48
N LEU A 15 -3.29 -7.60 -4.78
CA LEU A 15 -4.31 -7.37 -5.78
C LEU A 15 -4.38 -8.61 -6.66
N PRO A 16 -5.58 -9.01 -7.10
CA PRO A 16 -5.70 -10.03 -8.11
C PRO A 16 -4.92 -9.60 -9.37
N PRO A 17 -4.54 -10.54 -10.26
CA PRO A 17 -4.06 -10.17 -11.59
C PRO A 17 -5.01 -9.15 -12.20
N ALA A 18 -4.44 -8.13 -12.87
CA ALA A 18 -5.20 -7.04 -13.43
C ALA A 18 -6.33 -7.60 -14.30
N ASP A 19 -7.56 -7.42 -13.84
CA ASP A 19 -8.76 -7.71 -14.59
C ASP A 19 -9.11 -6.40 -15.30
N ASP A 20 -9.04 -6.37 -16.63
CA ASP A 20 -9.19 -5.16 -17.44
C ASP A 20 -10.56 -4.48 -17.23
N LEU A 21 -11.53 -5.22 -16.68
CA LEU A 21 -12.88 -4.73 -16.35
C LEU A 21 -12.96 -4.04 -14.98
N ALA A 22 -11.99 -4.24 -14.10
CA ALA A 22 -12.01 -3.75 -12.73
C ALA A 22 -11.51 -2.29 -12.64
N SER A 23 -12.35 -1.40 -12.11
CA SER A 23 -11.96 0.01 -11.85
C SER A 23 -10.64 0.12 -11.08
N PRO A 24 -9.67 0.97 -11.47
CA PRO A 24 -8.43 1.15 -10.73
C PRO A 24 -8.64 1.37 -9.21
N PRO A 25 -7.76 0.85 -8.33
CA PRO A 25 -7.93 0.95 -6.88
C PRO A 25 -7.95 2.42 -6.40
N LEU A 26 -7.27 3.30 -7.11
CA LEU A 26 -7.26 4.73 -6.83
C LEU A 26 -8.64 5.37 -7.05
N GLU A 27 -9.43 4.90 -8.01
CA GLU A 27 -10.81 5.39 -8.24
C GLU A 27 -11.71 5.09 -7.04
N ALA A 28 -11.70 3.86 -6.55
CA ALA A 28 -12.52 3.45 -5.41
C ALA A 28 -12.19 4.25 -4.15
N ILE A 29 -10.90 4.51 -3.94
CA ILE A 29 -10.41 5.37 -2.86
C ILE A 29 -10.89 6.81 -3.05
N ALA A 30 -10.77 7.35 -4.27
CA ALA A 30 -11.19 8.70 -4.57
C ALA A 30 -12.71 8.90 -4.39
N HIS A 31 -13.53 7.93 -4.80
CA HIS A 31 -14.97 7.94 -4.54
C HIS A 31 -15.29 7.91 -3.04
N ALA A 32 -14.57 7.10 -2.26
CA ALA A 32 -14.74 7.07 -0.80
C ALA A 32 -14.31 8.39 -0.14
N GLN A 33 -13.25 9.04 -0.63
CA GLN A 33 -12.85 10.36 -0.15
C GLN A 33 -13.89 11.42 -0.51
N ALA A 34 -14.45 11.37 -1.72
CA ALA A 34 -15.50 12.27 -2.16
C ALA A 34 -16.80 12.08 -1.36
N SER A 35 -17.18 10.83 -1.06
CA SER A 35 -18.41 10.55 -0.29
C SER A 35 -18.31 11.01 1.15
N VAL A 36 -17.12 10.96 1.76
CA VAL A 36 -16.92 11.44 3.13
C VAL A 36 -16.83 12.96 3.19
N ALA A 37 -16.36 13.63 2.12
CA ALA A 37 -16.29 15.08 1.99
C ALA A 37 -15.54 15.83 3.12
N VAL A 38 -14.65 15.13 3.85
CA VAL A 38 -13.81 15.70 4.91
C VAL A 38 -12.34 15.71 4.48
N PRO A 39 -11.54 16.72 4.87
CA PRO A 39 -10.10 16.72 4.63
C PRO A 39 -9.44 15.41 5.11
N SER A 40 -8.93 14.65 4.16
CA SER A 40 -8.31 13.36 4.38
C SER A 40 -7.12 13.17 3.45
N THR A 41 -6.16 12.37 3.90
CA THR A 41 -4.94 12.07 3.16
C THR A 41 -4.69 10.58 3.20
N ILE A 42 -4.61 9.97 2.02
CA ILE A 42 -4.20 8.59 1.84
C ILE A 42 -2.87 8.63 1.12
N ARG A 43 -1.86 8.01 1.73
CA ARG A 43 -0.50 8.01 1.21
C ARG A 43 -0.01 6.59 0.99
N PHE A 44 0.48 6.35 -0.22
CA PHE A 44 1.29 5.19 -0.57
C PHE A 44 2.74 5.65 -0.68
N THR A 45 3.60 5.17 0.21
CA THR A 45 5.05 5.41 0.14
C THR A 45 5.69 4.13 -0.36
N LEU A 46 6.39 4.25 -1.49
CA LEU A 46 7.15 3.17 -2.09
C LEU A 46 8.63 3.44 -1.86
N THR A 47 9.32 2.49 -1.26
CA THR A 47 10.77 2.55 -1.08
C THR A 47 11.39 1.35 -1.78
N PRO A 48 12.34 1.55 -2.71
CA PRO A 48 13.00 0.42 -3.35
C PRO A 48 13.64 -0.47 -2.28
N ALA A 49 13.38 -1.77 -2.36
CA ALA A 49 14.02 -2.74 -1.50
C ALA A 49 15.42 -3.08 -2.04
N PRO A 50 16.39 -3.41 -1.18
CA PRO A 50 17.71 -3.84 -1.63
C PRO A 50 17.61 -5.12 -2.48
N SER A 51 18.46 -5.23 -3.49
CA SER A 51 18.51 -6.38 -4.43
C SER A 51 18.76 -7.72 -3.73
N SER A 52 19.44 -7.72 -2.58
CA SER A 52 19.65 -8.93 -1.77
C SER A 52 18.33 -9.58 -1.33
N LEU A 53 17.27 -8.80 -1.13
CA LEU A 53 15.96 -9.35 -0.80
C LEU A 53 15.34 -10.12 -1.96
N GLU A 54 15.65 -9.79 -3.21
CA GLU A 54 15.18 -10.56 -4.38
C GLU A 54 15.74 -11.98 -4.38
N ALA A 55 17.00 -12.15 -3.97
CA ALA A 55 17.60 -13.47 -3.82
C ALA A 55 16.92 -14.27 -2.69
N VAL A 56 16.62 -13.62 -1.57
CA VAL A 56 15.92 -14.25 -0.43
C VAL A 56 14.50 -14.66 -0.80
N THR A 57 13.74 -13.77 -1.44
CA THR A 57 12.37 -14.08 -1.89
C THR A 57 12.38 -15.22 -2.90
N ARG A 58 13.38 -15.28 -3.78
CA ARG A 58 13.57 -16.39 -4.72
C ARG A 58 13.87 -17.72 -4.05
N ARG A 59 14.68 -17.72 -3.01
CA ARG A 59 14.92 -18.93 -2.20
C ARG A 59 13.66 -19.39 -1.48
N LEU A 60 12.90 -18.47 -0.88
CA LEU A 60 11.65 -18.80 -0.18
C LEU A 60 10.58 -19.35 -1.13
N PHE A 61 10.46 -18.79 -2.33
CA PHE A 61 9.59 -19.31 -3.38
C PHE A 61 9.97 -20.74 -3.77
N ARG A 62 11.25 -20.99 -4.08
CA ARG A 62 11.74 -22.35 -4.41
C ARG A 62 11.54 -23.33 -3.26
N HIS A 63 11.72 -22.89 -2.02
CA HIS A 63 11.49 -23.73 -0.85
C HIS A 63 10.02 -24.12 -0.73
N GLN A 64 9.10 -23.18 -0.95
CA GLN A 64 7.66 -23.45 -0.98
C GLN A 64 7.29 -24.43 -2.09
N GLU A 65 7.78 -24.21 -3.30
CA GLU A 65 7.57 -25.08 -4.46
C GLU A 65 8.06 -26.52 -4.18
N ASN A 66 9.29 -26.65 -3.69
CA ASN A 66 9.87 -27.94 -3.31
C ASN A 66 9.07 -28.64 -2.20
N ARG A 67 8.53 -27.89 -1.24
CA ARG A 67 7.69 -28.45 -0.18
C ARG A 67 6.40 -29.03 -0.75
N LEU A 68 5.72 -28.30 -1.64
CA LEU A 68 4.50 -28.75 -2.30
C LEU A 68 4.77 -29.96 -3.22
N ALA A 69 5.88 -29.93 -3.97
CA ALA A 69 6.29 -31.06 -4.81
C ALA A 69 6.61 -32.32 -3.98
N ARG A 70 7.20 -32.17 -2.79
CA ARG A 70 7.39 -33.29 -1.86
C ARG A 70 6.05 -33.83 -1.34
N GLN A 71 5.14 -32.96 -0.91
CA GLN A 71 3.82 -33.36 -0.43
C GLN A 71 3.01 -34.14 -1.48
N GLU A 72 3.17 -33.78 -2.75
CA GLU A 72 2.58 -34.53 -3.87
C GLU A 72 3.13 -35.95 -3.98
N ARG A 73 4.45 -36.14 -3.83
CA ARG A 73 5.09 -37.47 -3.84
C ARG A 73 4.61 -38.39 -2.72
N TRP A 74 4.21 -37.82 -1.59
CA TRP A 74 3.65 -38.56 -0.45
C TRP A 74 2.15 -38.88 -0.58
N GLY A 75 1.54 -38.60 -1.74
CA GLY A 75 0.18 -39.04 -2.03
C GLY A 75 -0.92 -38.24 -1.32
N LEU A 76 -0.64 -37.02 -0.85
CA LEU A 76 -1.64 -36.12 -0.30
C LEU A 76 -2.32 -35.34 -1.45
N PRO A 77 -3.52 -35.73 -1.91
CA PRO A 77 -4.15 -35.16 -3.11
C PRO A 77 -4.44 -33.65 -2.98
N GLU A 78 -4.76 -33.19 -1.76
CA GLU A 78 -5.09 -31.78 -1.50
C GLU A 78 -3.85 -30.92 -1.14
N GLY A 79 -2.72 -31.55 -0.79
CA GLY A 79 -1.51 -30.88 -0.31
C GLY A 79 -0.45 -30.58 -1.37
N GLY A 80 -0.57 -31.13 -2.58
CA GLY A 80 0.44 -31.02 -3.65
C GLY A 80 0.18 -29.91 -4.68
N LEU A 81 1.01 -29.85 -5.74
CA LEU A 81 0.82 -28.93 -6.88
C LEU A 81 -0.36 -29.34 -7.80
N ARG A 82 -0.91 -30.53 -7.57
CA ARG A 82 -2.16 -31.00 -8.17
C ARG A 82 -3.39 -30.27 -7.66
N SER A 83 -3.35 -29.76 -6.43
CA SER A 83 -4.41 -28.92 -5.87
C SER A 83 -4.55 -27.63 -6.68
N THR A 84 -5.79 -27.33 -7.09
CA THR A 84 -6.13 -26.14 -7.88
C THR A 84 -5.76 -24.86 -7.15
N LEU A 85 -5.99 -24.83 -5.84
CA LEU A 85 -5.63 -23.70 -4.96
C LEU A 85 -4.12 -23.50 -4.91
N ASN A 86 -3.34 -24.55 -4.61
CA ASN A 86 -1.88 -24.42 -4.54
C ASN A 86 -1.27 -24.02 -5.89
N ARG A 87 -1.82 -24.52 -7.00
CA ARG A 87 -1.40 -24.11 -8.34
C ARG A 87 -1.70 -22.65 -8.62
N ALA A 88 -2.88 -22.16 -8.23
CA ALA A 88 -3.25 -20.76 -8.37
C ALA A 88 -2.34 -19.86 -7.51
N GLU A 89 -2.10 -20.22 -6.25
CA GLU A 89 -1.19 -19.49 -5.35
C GLU A 89 0.22 -19.41 -5.92
N MET A 90 0.77 -20.52 -6.45
CA MET A 90 2.11 -20.56 -7.04
C MET A 90 2.20 -19.75 -8.35
N ALA A 91 1.18 -19.80 -9.20
CA ALA A 91 1.12 -18.99 -10.41
C ALA A 91 1.10 -17.48 -10.10
N ASN A 92 0.33 -17.09 -9.08
CA ASN A 92 0.22 -15.71 -8.62
C ASN A 92 1.50 -15.23 -7.91
N ALA A 93 2.14 -16.09 -7.11
CA ALA A 93 3.43 -15.80 -6.50
C ALA A 93 4.56 -15.63 -7.54
N SER A 94 4.57 -16.44 -8.61
CA SER A 94 5.54 -16.32 -9.72
C SER A 94 5.43 -14.97 -10.44
N ARG A 95 4.20 -14.49 -10.67
CA ARG A 95 3.96 -13.15 -11.25
C ARG A 95 4.49 -12.01 -10.39
N ALA A 96 4.43 -12.15 -9.07
CA ALA A 96 4.98 -11.17 -8.12
C ALA A 96 6.52 -11.20 -8.04
N GLN A 97 7.16 -12.28 -8.49
CA GLN A 97 8.60 -12.50 -8.29
C GLN A 97 9.48 -11.84 -9.36
N ASN A 98 8.98 -11.67 -10.59
CA ASN A 98 9.76 -11.24 -11.75
C ASN A 98 9.97 -9.71 -11.86
N ARG A 99 9.79 -8.96 -10.78
CA ARG A 99 9.89 -7.49 -10.81
C ARG A 99 10.57 -6.94 -9.57
N GLY A 100 11.15 -5.74 -9.71
CA GLY A 100 11.78 -5.02 -8.61
C GLY A 100 10.87 -4.94 -7.38
N LEU A 101 11.46 -5.17 -6.21
CA LEU A 101 10.73 -5.19 -4.94
C LEU A 101 10.70 -3.79 -4.31
N PHE A 102 9.57 -3.43 -3.72
CA PHE A 102 9.37 -2.19 -2.99
C PHE A 102 8.80 -2.47 -1.61
N TRP A 103 9.25 -1.74 -0.60
CA TRP A 103 8.51 -1.62 0.65
C TRP A 103 7.37 -0.62 0.46
N LEU A 104 6.15 -1.12 0.62
CA LEU A 104 4.93 -0.34 0.66
C LEU A 104 4.58 0.03 2.10
N GLU A 105 4.42 1.33 2.32
CA GLU A 105 3.74 1.87 3.48
C GLU A 105 2.46 2.57 3.02
N CYS A 106 1.31 2.04 3.45
CA CYS A 106 0.02 2.69 3.25
C CYS A 106 -0.44 3.34 4.55
N VAL A 107 -0.76 4.63 4.48
CA VAL A 107 -1.22 5.43 5.61
C VAL A 107 -2.51 6.15 5.24
N VAL A 108 -3.50 6.08 6.13
CA VAL A 108 -4.75 6.83 6.04
C VAL A 108 -4.79 7.83 7.20
N ALA A 109 -4.91 9.11 6.91
CA ALA A 109 -5.02 10.18 7.89
C ALA A 109 -6.26 11.03 7.63
N ALA A 110 -7.00 11.36 8.68
CA ALA A 110 -8.16 12.24 8.67
C ALA A 110 -8.31 12.88 10.06
N GLY A 111 -9.20 13.88 10.16
CA GLY A 111 -9.47 14.60 11.42
C GLY A 111 -10.00 13.70 12.54
N THR A 112 -10.86 12.74 12.22
CA THR A 112 -11.48 11.82 13.19
C THR A 112 -11.03 10.37 12.98
N HIS A 113 -11.14 9.56 14.04
CA HIS A 113 -10.82 8.13 13.96
C HIS A 113 -11.85 7.36 13.12
N GLU A 114 -13.13 7.73 13.20
CA GLU A 114 -14.21 7.11 12.43
C GLU A 114 -14.04 7.32 10.93
N THR A 115 -13.72 8.55 10.50
CA THR A 115 -13.40 8.83 9.10
C THR A 115 -12.17 8.04 8.64
N CYS A 116 -11.16 7.88 9.50
CA CYS A 116 -10.02 7.02 9.16
C CYS A 116 -10.47 5.56 8.93
N LEU A 117 -11.40 5.03 9.72
CA LEU A 117 -11.90 3.67 9.58
C LEU A 117 -12.74 3.50 8.30
N GLN A 118 -13.62 4.46 8.00
CA GLN A 118 -14.43 4.46 6.77
C GLN A 118 -13.53 4.47 5.52
N LEU A 119 -12.53 5.36 5.46
CA LEU A 119 -11.57 5.41 4.36
C LEU A 119 -10.67 4.18 4.31
N ALA A 120 -10.29 3.64 5.47
CA ALA A 120 -9.55 2.39 5.55
C ALA A 120 -10.34 1.20 5.02
N ALA A 121 -11.67 1.21 5.12
CA ALA A 121 -12.52 0.19 4.53
C ALA A 121 -12.40 0.22 3.00
N ALA A 122 -12.41 1.40 2.38
CA ALA A 122 -12.20 1.54 0.93
C ALA A 122 -10.81 1.04 0.49
N VAL A 123 -9.76 1.34 1.25
CA VAL A 123 -8.39 0.84 0.99
C VAL A 123 -8.30 -0.69 1.13
N GLN A 124 -9.12 -1.29 2.00
CA GLN A 124 -9.15 -2.75 2.25
C GLN A 124 -10.22 -3.51 1.45
N ALA A 125 -11.10 -2.78 0.75
CA ALA A 125 -12.24 -3.36 0.05
C ALA A 125 -11.77 -4.30 -1.07
N ARG A 126 -10.63 -3.99 -1.70
CA ARG A 126 -9.99 -4.88 -2.66
C ARG A 126 -9.00 -5.81 -2.00
N ARG A 127 -9.18 -7.09 -2.28
CA ARG A 127 -8.37 -8.20 -1.77
C ARG A 127 -8.05 -9.11 -2.94
N GLY A 128 -6.77 -9.34 -3.18
CA GLY A 128 -6.32 -10.52 -3.91
C GLY A 128 -6.21 -11.70 -2.95
N GLU A 129 -5.16 -12.50 -3.12
CA GLU A 129 -4.79 -13.56 -2.16
C GLU A 129 -4.29 -13.00 -0.82
N ASN A 130 -3.97 -11.71 -0.80
CA ASN A 130 -3.54 -10.97 0.37
C ASN A 130 -4.41 -9.73 0.56
N ARG A 131 -4.44 -9.24 1.80
CA ARG A 131 -5.15 -8.02 2.16
C ARG A 131 -4.27 -7.10 2.99
N LEU A 132 -4.52 -5.81 2.85
CA LEU A 132 -3.99 -4.81 3.77
C LEU A 132 -4.67 -4.98 5.13
N HIS A 133 -3.87 -5.10 6.20
CA HIS A 133 -4.37 -5.12 7.56
C HIS A 133 -3.82 -3.95 8.36
N ARG A 134 -4.62 -3.48 9.31
CA ARG A 134 -4.23 -2.42 10.24
C ARG A 134 -3.03 -2.88 11.07
N ARG A 135 -1.94 -2.11 11.02
CA ARG A 135 -0.78 -2.28 11.89
C ARG A 135 -1.01 -1.48 13.17
N TRP A 136 -1.25 -2.17 14.28
CA TRP A 136 -1.32 -1.53 15.60
C TRP A 136 0.09 -1.21 16.10
N MET A 137 0.31 0.05 16.50
CA MET A 137 1.62 0.55 16.94
C MET A 137 1.46 1.52 18.12
N PRO A 138 0.96 1.07 19.28
CA PRO A 138 0.60 1.98 20.38
C PRO A 138 1.78 2.86 20.82
N VAL A 139 2.97 2.26 21.00
CA VAL A 139 4.18 2.96 21.46
C VAL A 139 4.74 3.94 20.42
N ARG A 140 4.71 3.57 19.13
CA ARG A 140 5.37 4.36 18.06
C ARG A 140 4.41 5.31 17.34
N GLN A 141 3.15 5.37 17.75
CA GLN A 141 2.11 6.12 17.03
C GLN A 141 2.47 7.59 16.93
N GLN A 142 2.92 8.21 18.01
CA GLN A 142 3.27 9.64 18.04
C GLN A 142 4.47 9.96 17.13
N LEU A 143 5.50 9.10 17.14
CA LEU A 143 6.65 9.22 16.25
C LEU A 143 6.23 9.21 14.78
N TYR A 144 5.35 8.28 14.40
CA TYR A 144 4.87 8.18 13.02
C TYR A 144 3.89 9.29 12.65
N ARG A 145 3.15 9.86 13.59
CA ARG A 145 2.37 11.09 13.36
C ARG A 145 3.28 12.27 13.06
N ARG A 146 4.36 12.46 13.82
CA ARG A 146 5.36 13.52 13.56
C ARG A 146 6.07 13.33 12.21
N ARG A 147 6.45 12.09 11.87
CA ARG A 147 7.07 11.74 10.58
C ARG A 147 6.08 11.71 9.42
N PHE A 148 4.78 11.89 9.66
CA PHE A 148 3.79 11.91 8.59
C PHE A 148 4.03 13.10 7.66
N ALA A 149 4.32 14.30 8.19
CA ALA A 149 4.55 15.47 7.32
C ALA A 149 5.76 15.32 6.38
N THR A 150 6.81 14.60 6.83
CA THR A 150 8.08 14.48 6.11
C THR A 150 8.17 13.30 5.15
N ALA A 151 7.13 12.46 5.07
CA ALA A 151 7.08 11.29 4.17
C ALA A 151 8.28 10.34 4.28
N ILE A 152 8.93 10.27 5.45
CA ILE A 152 10.11 9.44 5.63
C ILE A 152 9.70 7.97 5.68
N THR A 153 10.53 7.12 5.08
CA THR A 153 10.40 5.67 5.02
C THR A 153 10.22 5.01 6.40
N PRO A 154 9.60 3.81 6.45
CA PRO A 154 9.40 3.11 7.71
C PRO A 154 10.75 2.76 8.37
N LEU A 155 10.86 2.97 9.69
CA LEU A 155 12.10 2.66 10.43
C LEU A 155 12.42 1.17 10.44
N VAL A 156 11.36 0.35 10.40
CA VAL A 156 11.48 -1.10 10.45
C VAL A 156 10.80 -1.64 9.20
N PRO A 157 11.56 -1.81 8.10
CA PRO A 157 11.07 -2.52 6.94
C PRO A 157 10.71 -3.95 7.35
N SER A 158 9.61 -4.48 6.81
CA SER A 158 9.14 -5.82 7.08
C SER A 158 8.98 -6.60 5.77
N PRO A 159 9.18 -7.92 5.75
CA PRO A 159 8.82 -8.72 4.59
C PRO A 159 7.31 -8.65 4.28
N ARG A 160 6.47 -8.36 5.29
CA ARG A 160 5.03 -8.09 5.12
C ARG A 160 4.71 -6.71 4.54
N SER A 161 5.70 -5.85 4.33
CA SER A 161 5.53 -4.61 3.56
C SER A 161 6.07 -4.73 2.15
N LEU A 162 6.67 -5.87 1.76
CA LEU A 162 7.18 -6.06 0.41
C LEU A 162 6.07 -6.23 -0.60
N ILE A 163 6.14 -5.45 -1.66
CA ILE A 163 5.31 -5.57 -2.84
C ILE A 163 6.20 -5.62 -4.08
N SER A 164 5.72 -6.28 -5.13
CA SER A 164 6.37 -6.28 -6.44
C SER A 164 6.08 -4.98 -7.20
N ALA A 165 6.90 -4.65 -8.19
CA ALA A 165 6.62 -3.53 -9.08
C ALA A 165 5.29 -3.70 -9.83
N ALA A 166 4.83 -4.94 -10.07
CA ALA A 166 3.54 -5.20 -10.71
C ALA A 166 2.38 -4.76 -9.80
N GLU A 167 2.45 -5.13 -8.53
CA GLU A 167 1.48 -4.70 -7.53
C GLU A 167 1.52 -3.18 -7.34
N ALA A 168 2.72 -2.59 -7.33
CA ALA A 168 2.89 -1.15 -7.23
C ALA A 168 2.26 -0.41 -8.43
N ALA A 169 2.50 -0.92 -9.65
CA ALA A 169 1.91 -0.38 -10.86
C ALA A 169 0.37 -0.49 -10.85
N HIS A 170 -0.17 -1.60 -10.34
CA HIS A 170 -1.63 -1.75 -10.23
C HIS A 170 -2.24 -0.84 -9.15
N LEU A 171 -1.55 -0.61 -8.03
CA LEU A 171 -1.95 0.36 -7.00
C LEU A 171 -1.95 1.80 -7.54
N LEU A 172 -0.98 2.12 -8.39
CA LEU A 172 -0.78 3.45 -8.98
C LEU A 172 -1.42 3.60 -10.37
N ALA A 173 -2.18 2.60 -10.82
CA ALA A 173 -2.83 2.65 -12.12
C ALA A 173 -3.65 3.94 -12.22
N LEU A 174 -3.38 4.69 -13.30
CA LEU A 174 -4.01 6.00 -13.48
C LEU A 174 -5.52 5.82 -13.54
N PRO A 175 -6.28 6.70 -12.85
CA PRO A 175 -7.71 6.65 -12.93
C PRO A 175 -8.19 6.87 -14.37
N THR A 176 -9.23 6.15 -14.74
CA THR A 176 -9.88 6.20 -16.05
C THR A 176 -10.97 7.28 -16.08
N ALA A 177 -11.60 7.48 -17.25
CA ALA A 177 -12.70 8.41 -17.44
C ALA A 177 -13.95 8.11 -16.58
N ARG A 178 -13.97 7.01 -15.81
CA ARG A 178 -15.07 6.63 -14.90
C ARG A 178 -15.17 7.50 -13.64
N MET A 179 -14.23 8.41 -13.38
CA MET A 179 -14.26 9.34 -12.23
C MET A 179 -15.27 10.51 -12.34
N LYS A 180 -16.38 10.39 -13.09
CA LYS A 180 -17.33 11.50 -13.36
C LYS A 180 -17.91 12.19 -12.11
N GLY A 181 -17.83 11.57 -10.93
CA GLY A 181 -18.33 12.12 -9.66
C GLY A 181 -17.26 12.65 -8.68
N VAL A 182 -15.97 12.59 -9.03
CA VAL A 182 -14.91 13.10 -8.15
C VAL A 182 -14.35 14.41 -8.73
N PRO A 183 -14.45 15.55 -8.03
CA PRO A 183 -13.88 16.80 -8.50
C PRO A 183 -12.34 16.71 -8.46
N VAL A 184 -11.72 16.41 -9.59
CA VAL A 184 -10.27 16.35 -9.71
C VAL A 184 -9.75 17.75 -10.05
N ARG A 185 -9.21 18.45 -9.04
CA ARG A 185 -8.43 19.67 -9.29
C ARG A 185 -6.98 19.28 -9.58
N ARG A 186 -6.54 19.44 -10.84
CA ARG A 186 -5.12 19.32 -11.19
C ARG A 186 -4.36 20.45 -10.48
N ILE A 187 -3.46 20.08 -9.57
CA ILE A 187 -2.56 21.05 -8.95
C ILE A 187 -1.47 21.34 -9.98
N THR A 188 -1.40 22.57 -10.46
CA THR A 188 -0.43 23.04 -11.46
C THR A 188 0.94 23.37 -10.87
N ILE A 189 1.10 23.23 -9.55
CA ILE A 189 2.38 23.46 -8.87
C ILE A 189 3.35 22.35 -9.31
N PRO A 190 4.44 22.68 -10.04
CA PRO A 190 5.44 21.70 -10.40
C PRO A 190 6.12 21.21 -9.12
N ARG A 191 5.89 19.93 -8.77
CA ARG A 191 6.66 19.27 -7.71
C ARG A 191 7.98 18.81 -8.31
N ILE A 192 8.95 19.72 -8.35
CA ILE A 192 10.33 19.38 -8.70
C ILE A 192 10.85 18.43 -7.59
N PRO A 193 11.44 17.26 -7.92
CA PRO A 193 12.12 16.46 -6.91
C PRO A 193 13.17 17.35 -6.24
N MET A 194 13.06 17.51 -4.92
CA MET A 194 13.84 18.50 -4.20
C MET A 194 15.36 18.22 -4.39
N PRO A 195 16.15 19.19 -4.90
CA PRO A 195 17.59 19.04 -4.98
C PRO A 195 18.18 18.77 -3.59
N PRO A 196 19.20 17.91 -3.48
CA PRO A 196 19.80 17.54 -2.21
C PRO A 196 20.43 18.72 -1.44
N GLU A 197 20.63 19.86 -2.10
CA GLU A 197 21.32 21.05 -1.60
C GLU A 197 20.42 22.03 -0.84
N ILE A 198 19.09 21.87 -0.87
CA ILE A 198 18.18 22.84 -0.23
C ILE A 198 18.08 22.56 1.28
N PHE A 199 18.93 23.26 2.02
CA PHE A 199 18.86 23.42 3.48
C PHE A 199 17.57 24.18 3.85
N ARG A 200 16.73 23.61 4.72
CA ARG A 200 15.52 24.31 5.18
C ARG A 200 15.88 25.36 6.23
N SER A 201 15.50 26.62 5.98
CA SER A 201 15.40 27.62 7.05
C SER A 201 14.29 27.20 8.03
N PRO A 202 14.49 27.30 9.36
CA PRO A 202 13.50 26.88 10.35
C PRO A 202 12.19 27.70 10.33
N ALA A 203 12.15 28.83 9.61
CA ALA A 203 10.98 29.72 9.51
C ALA A 203 9.81 29.15 8.68
N GLU A 204 10.04 28.15 7.82
CA GLU A 204 8.98 27.54 6.98
C GLU A 204 8.13 26.47 7.69
N ARG A 205 8.37 26.19 8.98
CA ARG A 205 7.53 25.26 9.77
C ARG A 205 6.15 25.82 10.11
N THR A 206 5.91 27.12 9.91
CA THR A 206 4.74 27.83 10.47
C THR A 206 3.51 27.81 9.56
N VAL A 207 3.61 27.34 8.32
CA VAL A 207 2.43 27.30 7.43
C VAL A 207 1.83 25.90 7.46
N LEU A 208 0.83 25.70 8.33
CA LEU A 208 -0.40 24.91 8.08
C LEU A 208 -1.19 24.73 9.39
N VAL A 209 -1.78 25.80 9.91
CA VAL A 209 -3.06 25.76 10.64
C VAL A 209 -3.78 27.09 10.38
N PRO A 210 -4.90 27.15 9.65
CA PRO A 210 -5.91 28.16 9.92
C PRO A 210 -6.80 27.60 11.03
N MET A 211 -6.58 28.06 12.25
CA MET A 211 -7.55 28.00 13.33
C MET A 211 -7.93 29.43 13.58
N ASP A 212 -8.96 29.90 12.90
CA ASP A 212 -9.75 31.02 13.41
C ASP A 212 -11.19 30.54 13.52
N ARG A 213 -11.56 30.37 14.79
CA ARG A 213 -12.95 30.39 15.25
C ARG A 213 -13.44 31.85 15.15
N GLN A 214 -14.72 31.97 14.84
CA GLN A 214 -15.52 33.15 15.10
C GLN A 214 -15.48 33.52 16.59
N GLU A 215 -15.43 34.81 16.89
CA GLU A 215 -16.06 35.55 18.01
C GLU A 215 -15.95 37.04 17.61
N ALA A 216 -17.02 37.74 17.22
CA ALA A 216 -18.09 38.30 18.04
C ALA A 216 -17.61 39.31 19.10
N ALA A 217 -17.53 40.59 18.70
CA ALA A 217 -17.95 41.78 19.46
C ALA A 217 -17.91 43.01 18.52
#